data_AF-A0AAD4QYX9-F1
#
_entry.id   AF-A0AAD4QYX9-F1
#
_cell.length_a   1.000
_cell.length_b   1.000
_cell.length_c   1.000
_cell.angle_alpha   90.00
_cell.angle_beta   90.00
_cell.angle_gamma   90.00
#
_symmetry.space_group_name_H-M   'P 1'
#
loop_
_entity.id
_entity.type
_entity.pdbx_description
1 polymer ?
#
loop_
_entity_poly.entity_id
_entity_poly.type
_entity_poly.pdbx_seq_one_letter_code
_entity_poly.pdbx_strand_id
1 'polypeptide(L)'
;MYTSVVIGFLVAAFVNARPQGPPPFVDGVPPGFSEVLPSDVVQQLKDVHSNQDLSMPEKKEAFDKIMDTVEPATLAKLPSPPFLSQLPEDVQEKIKEIQSNTEMKWSERVSKFMQIMESLPANLKRLFGPPPPPPSSGGGAGSDSSK
;
A
#
# COMPACT_ATOMS: atom_id res chain seq x y z
N MET A 1 -20.30 -0.74 -8.06
CA MET A 1 -19.56 -1.93 -8.50
C MET A 1 -18.11 -1.71 -8.11
N TYR A 2 -17.63 -2.38 -7.07
CA TYR A 2 -16.23 -2.25 -6.62
C TYR A 2 -15.37 -3.08 -7.57
N THR A 3 -14.80 -2.42 -8.59
CA THR A 3 -13.82 -3.03 -9.47
C THR A 3 -12.54 -3.27 -8.69
N SER A 4 -12.21 -4.54 -8.51
CA SER A 4 -10.98 -5.07 -7.97
C SER A 4 -9.76 -4.41 -8.61
N VAL A 5 -9.15 -3.47 -7.90
CA VAL A 5 -7.81 -2.96 -8.20
C VAL A 5 -6.90 -3.48 -7.10
N VAL A 6 -6.22 -4.58 -7.42
CA VAL A 6 -5.18 -5.21 -6.63
C VAL A 6 -3.98 -4.26 -6.56
N ILE A 7 -3.88 -3.47 -5.49
CA ILE A 7 -2.70 -2.70 -5.10
C ILE A 7 -2.65 -2.82 -3.57
N GLY A 8 -1.96 -3.80 -3.01
CA GLY A 8 -0.51 -3.82 -3.01
C GLY A 8 -0.08 -3.31 -1.64
N PHE A 9 -0.14 -4.18 -0.63
CA PHE A 9 0.87 -4.09 0.43
C PHE A 9 2.20 -3.90 -0.28
N LEU A 10 2.97 -2.89 0.11
CA LEU A 10 4.31 -2.69 -0.40
C LEU A 10 5.09 -4.01 -0.27
N VAL A 11 5.13 -4.81 -1.32
CA VAL A 11 5.99 -5.97 -1.47
C VAL A 11 6.77 -5.69 -2.73
N ALA A 12 7.82 -4.90 -2.58
CA ALA A 12 8.83 -4.77 -3.62
C ALA A 12 9.70 -6.04 -3.55
N ALA A 13 9.37 -7.03 -4.38
CA ALA A 13 10.29 -8.10 -4.72
C ALA A 13 11.42 -7.49 -5.58
N PHE A 14 12.59 -7.29 -4.98
CA PHE A 14 13.82 -6.98 -5.72
C PHE A 14 14.69 -8.22 -5.79
N VAL A 15 14.54 -8.96 -6.88
CA VAL A 15 15.52 -9.95 -7.31
C VAL A 15 16.61 -9.21 -8.09
N ASN A 16 17.84 -9.36 -7.61
CA ASN A 16 19.12 -8.96 -8.19
C ASN A 16 19.49 -7.47 -8.24
N ALA A 17 20.53 -7.19 -7.43
CA ALA A 17 21.62 -6.21 -7.59
C ALA A 17 21.54 -4.89 -6.80
N ARG A 18 22.49 -4.79 -5.86
CA ARG A 18 23.17 -3.62 -5.24
C ARG A 18 22.73 -3.20 -3.83
N PRO A 19 23.70 -2.76 -2.98
CA PRO A 19 23.61 -2.75 -1.53
C PRO A 19 22.99 -1.44 -1.00
N GLN A 20 22.30 -1.55 0.15
CA GLN A 20 21.75 -0.47 0.98
C GLN A 20 20.42 0.14 0.50
N GLY A 21 19.36 -0.68 0.53
CA GLY A 21 17.98 -0.20 0.71
C GLY A 21 17.52 -0.45 2.16
N PRO A 22 16.54 0.31 2.68
CA PRO A 22 15.94 0.00 3.97
C PRO A 22 15.50 -1.48 4.01
N PRO A 23 15.70 -2.17 5.14
CA PRO A 23 15.55 -3.61 5.20
C PRO A 23 14.14 -4.02 4.75
N PRO A 24 14.02 -5.13 3.98
CA PRO A 24 12.71 -5.69 3.65
C PRO A 24 11.94 -5.94 4.95
N PHE A 25 10.64 -5.64 4.97
CA PHE A 25 9.69 -5.82 6.09
C PHE A 25 10.20 -6.86 7.08
N VAL A 26 10.90 -6.39 8.11
CA VAL A 26 11.57 -7.30 9.06
C VAL A 26 10.44 -7.94 9.84
N ASP A 27 10.27 -9.25 9.67
CA ASP A 27 9.17 -10.04 10.25
C ASP A 27 7.76 -9.69 9.74
N GLY A 28 7.60 -9.22 8.50
CA GLY A 28 6.27 -8.98 7.93
C GLY A 28 5.58 -7.70 8.42
N VAL A 29 6.31 -6.84 9.13
CA VAL A 29 5.85 -5.54 9.62
C VAL A 29 6.63 -4.42 8.92
N PRO A 30 5.98 -3.30 8.54
CA PRO A 30 6.68 -2.20 7.87
C PRO A 30 7.75 -1.54 8.76
N PRO A 31 8.85 -1.03 8.17
CA PRO A 31 9.86 -0.29 8.91
C PRO A 31 9.27 0.85 9.75
N GLY A 32 9.69 0.94 11.01
CA GLY A 32 9.24 1.95 11.99
C GLY A 32 7.84 1.76 12.56
N PHE A 33 7.07 0.75 12.12
CA PHE A 33 5.78 0.43 12.76
C PHE A 33 5.99 -0.15 14.16
N SER A 34 7.00 -0.99 14.36
CA SER A 34 7.30 -1.60 15.66
C SER A 34 7.76 -0.62 16.73
N GLU A 35 8.19 0.59 16.34
CA GLU A 35 8.61 1.66 17.26
C GLU A 35 7.44 2.50 17.75
N VAL A 36 6.33 2.49 17.01
CA VAL A 36 5.16 3.35 17.24
C VAL A 36 3.96 2.55 17.75
N LEU A 37 3.73 1.37 17.19
CA LEU A 37 2.59 0.54 17.52
C LEU A 37 2.82 -0.24 18.83
N PRO A 38 1.76 -0.47 19.63
CA PRO A 38 1.81 -1.36 20.77
C PRO A 38 2.32 -2.76 20.40
N SER A 39 3.05 -3.40 21.31
CA SER A 39 3.67 -4.71 21.05
C SER A 39 2.65 -5.82 20.73
N ASP A 40 1.47 -5.77 21.36
CA ASP A 40 0.35 -6.69 21.10
C ASP A 40 -0.23 -6.50 19.69
N VAL A 41 -0.36 -5.26 19.24
CA VAL A 41 -0.78 -4.94 17.87
C VAL A 41 0.26 -5.45 16.87
N VAL A 42 1.56 -5.16 17.11
CA VAL A 42 2.65 -5.64 16.25
C VAL A 42 2.64 -7.17 16.14
N GLN A 43 2.42 -7.89 17.24
CA GLN A 43 2.34 -9.34 17.22
C GLN A 43 1.16 -9.83 16.37
N GLN A 44 -0.03 -9.24 16.52
CA GLN A 44 -1.19 -9.59 15.68
C GLN A 44 -0.92 -9.36 14.19
N LEU A 45 -0.21 -8.27 13.83
CA LEU A 45 0.19 -8.02 12.45
C LEU A 45 1.15 -9.09 11.91
N LYS A 46 2.12 -9.52 12.73
CA LYS A 46 3.03 -10.62 12.39
C LYS A 46 2.27 -11.93 12.18
N ASP A 47 1.32 -12.24 13.06
CA ASP A 47 0.53 -13.47 12.99
C ASP A 47 -0.32 -13.50 11.71
N VAL A 48 -0.98 -12.39 11.36
CA VAL A 48 -1.73 -12.28 10.09
C VAL A 48 -0.82 -12.44 8.88
N HIS A 49 0.37 -11.83 8.91
CA HIS A 49 1.33 -11.93 7.80
C HIS A 49 1.82 -13.37 7.60
N SER A 50 2.17 -14.05 8.70
CA SER A 50 2.70 -15.42 8.69
C SER A 50 1.64 -16.50 8.50
N ASN A 51 0.35 -16.17 8.66
CA ASN A 51 -0.75 -17.12 8.48
C ASN A 51 -0.80 -17.63 7.03
N GLN A 52 -0.58 -18.93 6.81
CA GLN A 52 -0.59 -19.53 5.47
C GLN A 52 -2.00 -19.88 4.97
N ASP A 53 -2.98 -19.92 5.87
CA ASP A 53 -4.37 -20.28 5.57
C ASP A 53 -5.15 -19.10 4.99
N LEU A 54 -4.70 -17.87 5.24
CA LEU A 54 -5.33 -16.65 4.72
C LEU A 54 -4.80 -16.32 3.32
N SER A 55 -5.72 -16.05 2.40
CA SER A 55 -5.40 -15.44 1.12
C SER A 55 -4.93 -13.98 1.29
N MET A 56 -4.26 -13.44 0.29
CA MET A 56 -3.77 -12.06 0.34
C MET A 56 -4.87 -11.01 0.62
N PRO A 57 -6.07 -11.09 0.01
CA PRO A 57 -7.17 -10.20 0.36
C PRO A 57 -7.62 -10.34 1.82
N GLU A 58 -7.67 -11.55 2.36
CA GLU A 58 -8.08 -11.79 3.75
C GLU A 58 -7.03 -11.29 4.75
N LYS A 59 -5.75 -11.47 4.44
CA LYS A 59 -4.65 -10.86 5.23
C LYS A 59 -4.76 -9.35 5.27
N LYS A 60 -5.08 -8.72 4.14
CA LYS A 60 -5.30 -7.27 4.08
C LYS A 60 -6.46 -6.85 4.97
N GLU A 61 -7.59 -7.53 4.86
CA GLU A 61 -8.76 -7.20 5.67
C GLU A 61 -8.48 -7.38 7.17
N ALA A 62 -7.80 -8.46 7.55
CA ALA A 62 -7.40 -8.70 8.93
C ALA A 62 -6.42 -7.63 9.44
N PHE A 63 -5.43 -7.25 8.63
CA PHE A 63 -4.50 -6.16 8.94
C PHE A 63 -5.25 -4.83 9.15
N ASP A 64 -6.15 -4.46 8.23
CA ASP A 64 -6.89 -3.21 8.31
C ASP A 64 -7.78 -3.18 9.57
N LYS A 65 -8.41 -4.31 9.91
CA LYS A 65 -9.19 -4.47 11.15
C LYS A 65 -8.33 -4.29 12.40
N ILE A 66 -7.14 -4.88 12.45
CA ILE A 66 -6.21 -4.71 13.58
C ILE A 66 -5.82 -3.23 13.72
N MET A 67 -5.46 -2.58 12.60
CA MET A 67 -5.06 -1.17 12.60
C MET A 67 -6.21 -0.22 12.99
N ASP A 68 -7.46 -0.56 12.68
CA ASP A 68 -8.64 0.19 13.11
C ASP A 68 -8.89 0.12 14.63
N THR A 69 -8.24 -0.79 15.35
CA THR A 69 -8.27 -0.83 16.83
C THR A 69 -7.25 0.10 17.49
N VAL A 70 -6.27 0.60 16.71
CA VAL A 70 -5.20 1.44 17.23
C VAL A 70 -5.70 2.87 17.41
N GLU A 71 -5.34 3.47 18.54
CA GLU A 71 -5.68 4.85 18.84
C GLU A 71 -5.19 5.82 17.75
N PRO A 72 -6.04 6.76 17.28
CA PRO A 72 -5.69 7.68 16.20
C PRO A 72 -4.43 8.52 16.44
N ALA A 73 -4.14 8.85 17.71
CA ALA A 73 -2.95 9.58 18.12
C ALA A 73 -1.66 8.75 17.98
N THR A 74 -1.75 7.43 18.09
CA THR A 74 -0.64 6.51 17.83
C THR A 74 -0.43 6.35 16.33
N LEU A 75 -1.51 6.20 15.56
CA LEU A 75 -1.46 6.15 14.10
C LEU A 75 -0.83 7.41 13.49
N ALA A 76 -1.05 8.58 14.10
CA ALA A 76 -0.48 9.86 13.64
C ALA A 76 1.05 9.95 13.77
N LYS A 77 1.68 9.05 14.52
CA LYS A 77 3.14 8.99 14.71
C LYS A 77 3.83 8.03 13.74
N LEU A 78 3.07 7.32 12.91
CA LEU A 78 3.64 6.37 11.96
C LEU A 78 4.55 7.09 10.95
N PRO A 79 5.70 6.49 10.60
CA PRO A 79 6.62 7.11 9.67
C PRO A 79 6.02 7.19 8.27
N SER A 80 6.31 8.30 7.59
CA SER A 80 5.99 8.48 6.18
C SER A 80 6.84 7.57 5.30
N PRO A 81 6.26 6.93 4.27
CA PRO A 81 7.03 6.17 3.29
C PRO A 81 8.11 7.01 2.60
N PRO A 82 9.32 6.46 2.33
CA PRO A 82 10.43 7.21 1.72
C PRO A 82 10.12 7.83 0.36
N PHE A 83 9.21 7.24 -0.42
CA PHE A 83 8.83 7.79 -1.73
C PHE A 83 8.04 9.10 -1.62
N LEU A 84 7.41 9.40 -0.46
CA LEU A 84 6.61 10.62 -0.31
C LEU A 84 7.46 11.86 -0.48
N SER A 85 8.74 11.83 -0.13
CA SER A 85 9.64 12.96 -0.34
C SER A 85 9.92 13.27 -1.82
N GLN A 86 9.53 12.39 -2.75
CA GLN A 86 9.65 12.58 -4.19
C GLN A 86 8.38 13.18 -4.83
N LEU A 87 7.31 13.32 -4.07
CA LEU A 87 6.06 13.93 -4.53
C LEU A 87 6.14 15.47 -4.51
N PRO A 88 5.30 16.17 -5.29
CA PRO A 88 5.12 17.61 -5.15
C PRO A 88 4.73 18.01 -3.72
N GLU A 89 5.14 19.19 -3.28
CA GLU A 89 4.92 19.69 -1.91
C GLU A 89 3.44 19.74 -1.55
N ASP A 90 2.57 20.17 -2.47
CA ASP A 90 1.13 20.23 -2.27
C ASP A 90 0.50 18.83 -2.02
N VAL A 91 1.08 17.80 -2.63
CA VAL A 91 0.65 16.42 -2.45
C VAL A 91 1.17 15.89 -1.11
N GLN A 92 2.41 16.22 -0.74
CA GLN A 92 2.99 15.85 0.55
C GLN A 92 2.19 16.44 1.72
N GLU A 93 1.78 17.70 1.62
CA GLU A 93 0.96 18.37 2.64
C GLU A 93 -0.41 17.69 2.82
N LYS A 94 -1.13 17.40 1.72
CA LYS A 94 -2.42 16.68 1.79
C LYS A 94 -2.28 15.31 2.44
N ILE A 95 -1.20 14.58 2.14
CA ILE A 95 -0.94 13.27 2.75
C ILE A 95 -0.63 13.42 4.25
N LYS A 96 0.15 14.44 4.63
CA LYS A 96 0.47 14.74 6.04
C LYS A 96 -0.77 15.11 6.83
N GLU A 97 -1.70 15.87 6.26
CA GLU A 97 -2.99 16.20 6.88
C GLU A 97 -3.80 14.93 7.18
N ILE A 98 -3.88 14.00 6.23
CA ILE A 98 -4.57 12.71 6.43
C ILE A 98 -3.88 11.88 7.52
N GLN A 99 -2.55 11.81 7.51
CA GLN A 99 -1.78 11.03 8.48
C GLN A 99 -1.90 11.58 9.90
N SER A 100 -1.87 12.90 10.06
CA SER A 100 -1.94 13.56 11.36
C SER A 100 -3.36 13.70 11.92
N ASN A 101 -4.40 13.46 11.11
CA ASN A 101 -5.78 13.57 11.55
C ASN A 101 -6.15 12.47 12.55
N THR A 102 -6.38 12.86 13.81
CA THR A 102 -6.73 11.96 14.91
C THR A 102 -8.22 11.63 15.02
N GLU A 103 -9.05 12.11 14.10
CA GLU A 103 -10.49 11.83 14.07
C GLU A 103 -10.84 10.68 13.12
N MET A 104 -9.91 10.30 12.24
CA MET A 104 -10.10 9.24 11.25
C MET A 104 -9.49 7.91 11.67
N LYS A 105 -10.22 6.83 11.37
CA LYS A 105 -9.74 5.44 11.48
C LYS A 105 -8.72 5.13 10.39
N TRP A 106 -7.95 4.05 10.59
CA TRP A 106 -6.93 3.62 9.64
C TRP A 106 -7.50 3.39 8.24
N SER A 107 -8.61 2.67 8.13
CA SER A 107 -9.29 2.39 6.86
C SER A 107 -9.67 3.66 6.07
N GLU A 108 -10.15 4.69 6.76
CA GLU A 108 -10.49 5.99 6.15
C GLU A 108 -9.25 6.74 5.68
N ARG A 109 -8.17 6.73 6.48
CA ARG A 109 -6.88 7.34 6.10
C ARG A 109 -6.32 6.69 4.86
N VAL A 110 -6.31 5.36 4.80
CA VAL A 110 -5.86 4.60 3.63
C VAL A 110 -6.73 4.93 2.41
N SER A 111 -8.05 4.99 2.56
CA SER A 111 -8.95 5.35 1.46
C SER A 111 -8.65 6.74 0.88
N LYS A 112 -8.49 7.76 1.72
CA LYS A 112 -8.15 9.12 1.27
C LYS A 112 -6.76 9.21 0.67
N PHE A 113 -5.79 8.52 1.27
CA PHE A 113 -4.45 8.40 0.71
C PHE A 113 -4.51 7.82 -0.71
N MET A 114 -5.23 6.72 -0.91
CA MET A 114 -5.38 6.09 -2.22
C MET A 114 -6.05 7.00 -3.25
N GLN A 115 -7.05 7.78 -2.86
CA GLN A 115 -7.67 8.77 -3.76
C GLN A 115 -6.68 9.83 -4.23
N ILE A 116 -5.82 10.33 -3.34
CA ILE A 116 -4.73 11.24 -3.74
C ILE A 116 -3.81 10.53 -4.74
N MET A 117 -3.35 9.32 -4.43
CA MET A 117 -2.43 8.57 -5.28
C MET A 117 -3.04 8.26 -6.67
N GLU A 118 -4.33 7.98 -6.73
CA GLU A 118 -5.06 7.75 -7.99
C GLU A 118 -5.22 9.05 -8.79
N SER A 119 -5.29 10.20 -8.15
CA SER A 119 -5.34 11.50 -8.85
C SER A 119 -4.00 11.94 -9.43
N LEU A 120 -2.88 11.29 -9.05
CA LEU A 120 -1.55 11.69 -9.51
C LEU A 120 -1.32 11.44 -11.01
N PRO A 121 -0.50 12.29 -11.66
CA PRO A 121 -0.10 12.09 -13.05
C PRO A 121 0.75 10.81 -13.20
N ALA A 122 0.71 10.23 -14.40
CA ALA A 122 1.30 8.91 -14.67
C ALA A 122 2.81 8.83 -14.39
N ASN A 123 3.55 9.92 -14.57
CA ASN A 123 4.98 9.97 -14.26
C ASN A 123 5.26 9.81 -12.76
N LEU A 124 4.39 10.36 -11.90
CA LEU A 124 4.51 10.21 -10.46
C LEU A 124 4.02 8.85 -9.99
N LYS A 125 2.95 8.31 -10.60
CA LYS A 125 2.43 6.96 -10.27
C LYS A 125 3.48 5.85 -10.42
N ARG A 126 4.45 6.02 -11.32
CA ARG A 126 5.59 5.07 -11.50
C ARG A 126 6.48 4.95 -10.27
N LEU A 127 6.42 5.90 -9.33
CA LEU A 127 7.17 5.83 -8.08
C LEU A 127 6.64 4.76 -7.11
N PHE A 128 5.40 4.26 -7.31
CA PHE A 128 4.70 3.41 -6.33
C PHE A 128 4.47 1.97 -6.80
N GLY A 129 4.76 1.64 -8.05
CA GLY A 129 4.61 0.28 -8.59
C GLY A 129 4.71 0.23 -10.11
N PRO A 130 4.84 -0.98 -10.71
CA PRO A 130 4.80 -1.12 -12.16
C PRO A 130 3.48 -0.54 -12.70
N PRO A 131 3.49 0.06 -13.90
CA PRO A 131 2.27 0.56 -14.51
C PRO A 131 1.24 -0.58 -14.59
N PRO A 132 -0.07 -0.28 -14.48
CA PRO A 132 -1.09 -1.27 -14.80
C PRO A 132 -0.75 -1.85 -16.19
N PRO A 133 -0.86 -3.18 -16.38
CA PRO A 133 -0.64 -3.75 -17.70
C PRO A 133 -1.53 -2.98 -18.69
N PRO A 134 -1.03 -2.67 -19.90
CA PRO A 134 -1.88 -2.05 -20.90
C PRO A 134 -3.16 -2.91 -21.02
N PRO A 135 -4.35 -2.30 -21.19
CA PRO A 135 -5.54 -3.08 -21.49
C PRO A 135 -5.15 -3.98 -22.65
N SER A 136 -5.28 -5.30 -22.45
CA SER A 136 -4.87 -6.30 -23.43
C SER A 136 -5.51 -5.89 -24.74
N SER A 137 -4.72 -5.24 -25.60
CA SER A 137 -5.17 -4.76 -26.88
C SER A 137 -5.34 -6.03 -27.67
N GLY A 138 -6.55 -6.58 -27.64
CA GLY A 138 -7.00 -7.69 -28.49
C GLY A 138 -7.02 -7.17 -29.93
N GLY A 139 -5.82 -6.91 -30.46
CA GLY A 139 -5.56 -6.50 -31.82
C GLY A 139 -4.99 -7.68 -32.58
N GLY A 140 -5.88 -8.30 -33.35
CA GLY A 140 -5.61 -9.30 -34.39
C GLY A 140 -6.99 -9.73 -34.90
N ALA A 141 -7.66 -9.05 -35.83
CA ALA A 141 -7.28 -8.68 -37.19
C ALA A 141 -6.88 -9.89 -38.06
N GLY A 142 -7.74 -10.22 -39.04
CA GLY A 142 -7.48 -11.13 -40.16
C GLY A 142 -8.27 -12.44 -40.07
N SER A 143 -9.45 -12.57 -40.67
CA SER A 143 -9.76 -12.69 -42.11
C SER A 143 -10.00 -14.15 -42.52
N ASP A 144 -11.22 -14.40 -43.00
CA ASP A 144 -11.58 -15.30 -44.11
C ASP A 144 -11.33 -16.82 -43.97
N SER A 145 -12.42 -17.61 -43.92
CA SER A 145 -12.76 -18.54 -45.01
C SER A 145 -13.93 -19.47 -44.64
N SER A 146 -14.87 -19.52 -45.59
CA SER A 146 -15.98 -20.44 -45.83
C SER A 146 -15.99 -21.84 -45.17
N LYS A 147 -17.19 -22.28 -44.82
CA LYS A 147 -17.84 -23.43 -45.48
C LYS A 147 -19.35 -23.30 -45.49
#